data_AF-A0AAV6MIC4-F1
#
_entry.id   AF-A0AAV6MIC4-F1
#
_cell.length_a   1.000
_cell.length_b   1.000
_cell.length_c   1.000
_cell.angle_alpha   90.00
_cell.angle_beta   90.00
_cell.angle_gamma   90.00
#
_symmetry.space_group_name_H-M   'P 1'
#
loop_
_entity.id
_entity.type
_entity.pdbx_description
1 polymer ?
#
loop_
_entity_poly.entity_id
_entity_poly.type
_entity_poly.pdbx_seq_one_letter_code
_entity_poly.pdbx_strand_id
1 'polypeptide(L)'
;MYPSTRTKAFAKMKGEQNECKILPRDLNIVWGSDENQWEIKHGEKGEQGYALAKKVMWFEVKATYRGAKAGRKYKVGFNISLDRDAKGWEGSPVFMMTTVGFSDDYTWRKLSLEHKDNLSMDDVIEIPVSARDTTLQFGLYEIWNGKWKNGLRIHHAFVTQL
;
A
#
# COMPACT_ATOMS: atom_id res chain seq x y z
N MET A 1 4.09 35.96 44.80
CA MET A 1 4.83 36.19 43.54
C MET A 1 4.87 34.84 42.82
N TYR A 2 3.98 34.61 41.84
CA TYR A 2 3.90 33.33 41.11
C TYR A 2 4.89 33.34 39.94
N PRO A 3 5.70 32.29 39.72
CA PRO A 3 6.48 32.19 38.51
C PRO A 3 5.58 31.81 37.33
N SER A 4 5.61 32.71 36.35
CA SER A 4 4.92 32.67 35.06
C SER A 4 5.28 31.44 34.22
N THR A 5 4.24 30.88 33.60
CA THR A 5 4.24 29.83 32.59
C THR A 5 5.10 30.19 31.37
N ARG A 6 6.16 29.41 31.11
CA ARG A 6 6.77 29.30 29.78
C ARG A 6 6.41 27.95 29.18
N THR A 7 5.19 27.86 28.65
CA THR A 7 4.87 26.81 27.67
C THR A 7 5.71 27.10 26.43
N LYS A 8 6.72 26.25 26.16
CA LYS A 8 7.38 26.23 24.86
C LYS A 8 6.32 25.83 23.83
N ALA A 9 5.78 26.81 23.12
CA ALA A 9 5.03 26.56 21.90
C ALA A 9 6.03 25.96 20.90
N PHE A 10 5.94 24.64 20.69
CA PHE A 10 6.59 24.03 19.53
C PHE A 10 5.92 24.61 18.30
N ALA A 11 6.68 25.43 17.56
CA ALA A 11 6.27 25.94 16.27
C ALA A 11 5.89 24.75 15.40
N LYS A 12 4.62 24.72 14.98
CA LYS A 12 4.13 23.76 14.00
C LYS A 12 4.82 24.11 12.68
N MET A 13 5.90 23.40 12.34
CA MET A 13 6.54 23.56 11.05
C MET A 13 5.52 23.22 9.97
N LYS A 14 5.18 24.23 9.16
CA LYS A 14 4.36 24.10 7.97
C LYS A 14 5.19 23.41 6.90
N GLY A 15 4.78 22.21 6.53
CA GLY A 15 5.30 21.45 5.39
C GLY A 15 5.53 19.99 5.75
N GLU A 16 4.87 19.09 5.02
CA GLU A 16 5.20 17.66 4.87
C GLU A 16 4.81 16.71 6.01
N GLN A 17 3.65 16.06 5.86
CA GLN A 17 3.40 14.60 5.96
C GLN A 17 1.89 14.34 6.07
N ASN A 18 1.16 14.46 4.96
CA ASN A 18 -0.23 13.96 4.90
C ASN A 18 -0.31 12.50 4.42
N GLU A 19 0.83 11.89 4.12
CA GLU A 19 0.95 10.51 3.65
C GLU A 19 1.43 9.60 4.77
N CYS A 20 0.61 8.61 5.12
CA CYS A 20 0.96 7.50 5.99
C CYS A 20 1.45 6.33 5.14
N LYS A 21 2.63 5.78 5.46
CA LYS A 21 3.19 4.60 4.79
C LYS A 21 3.00 3.36 5.66
N ILE A 22 2.55 2.28 5.05
CA ILE A 22 2.45 0.95 5.65
C ILE A 22 3.56 0.12 5.02
N LEU A 23 4.57 -0.19 5.83
CA LEU A 23 5.79 -0.86 5.36
C LEU A 23 5.52 -2.34 5.08
N PRO A 24 6.39 -3.02 4.30
CA PRO A 24 6.18 -4.41 3.88
C PRO A 24 5.92 -5.38 5.05
N ARG A 25 6.59 -5.15 6.19
CA ARG A 25 6.42 -5.95 7.42
C ARG A 25 5.04 -5.82 8.06
N ASP A 26 4.32 -4.75 7.75
CA ASP A 26 3.01 -4.41 8.29
C ASP A 26 1.89 -4.75 7.28
N LEU A 27 2.24 -5.33 6.13
CA LEU A 27 1.30 -5.85 5.13
C LEU A 27 0.94 -7.30 5.46
N ASN A 28 -0.30 -7.68 5.22
CA ASN A 28 -0.71 -9.08 5.22
C ASN A 28 -0.54 -9.64 3.81
N ILE A 29 0.46 -10.49 3.63
CA ILE A 29 0.81 -11.12 2.35
C ILE A 29 0.46 -12.59 2.43
N VAL A 30 -0.45 -13.06 1.58
CA VAL A 30 -0.73 -14.49 1.47
C VAL A 30 0.51 -15.23 0.98
N TRP A 31 0.91 -16.28 1.70
CA TRP A 31 2.20 -16.98 1.56
C TRP A 31 3.45 -16.13 1.85
N GLY A 32 3.30 -14.99 2.54
CA GLY A 32 4.43 -14.09 2.84
C GLY A 32 5.53 -14.71 3.71
N SER A 33 5.24 -15.80 4.42
CA SER A 33 6.22 -16.58 5.19
C SER A 33 6.86 -17.74 4.41
N ASP A 34 6.40 -18.02 3.18
CA ASP A 34 7.03 -19.01 2.30
C ASP A 34 8.17 -18.35 1.51
N GLU A 35 9.40 -18.58 1.97
CA GLU A 35 10.63 -18.02 1.39
C GLU A 35 10.88 -18.43 -0.07
N ASN A 36 10.18 -19.45 -0.58
CA ASN A 36 10.23 -19.83 -1.99
C ASN A 36 9.37 -18.91 -2.87
N GLN A 37 8.30 -18.36 -2.30
CA GLN A 37 7.34 -17.51 -2.99
C GLN A 37 7.60 -16.02 -2.77
N TRP A 38 7.97 -15.65 -1.54
CA TRP A 38 8.16 -14.28 -1.10
C TRP A 38 9.49 -14.07 -0.39
N GLU A 39 10.04 -12.87 -0.54
CA GLU A 39 11.16 -12.39 0.26
C GLU A 39 10.84 -11.01 0.82
N ILE A 40 10.92 -10.85 2.14
CA ILE A 40 10.70 -9.57 2.81
C ILE A 40 12.06 -9.00 3.22
N LYS A 41 12.52 -7.99 2.49
CA LYS A 41 13.71 -7.23 2.86
C LYS A 41 13.33 -6.14 3.85
N HIS A 42 13.89 -6.22 5.05
CA HIS A 42 13.87 -5.12 5.99
C HIS A 42 15.01 -4.18 5.60
N GLY A 43 14.68 -2.96 5.18
CA GLY A 43 15.69 -2.00 4.74
C GLY A 43 16.77 -1.79 5.81
N GLU A 44 18.04 -1.80 5.41
CA GLU A 44 19.17 -1.47 6.26
C GLU A 44 19.51 0.03 6.14
N LYS A 45 20.47 0.52 6.92
CA LYS A 45 20.83 1.95 7.01
C LYS A 45 20.86 2.65 5.63
N GLY A 46 19.81 3.43 5.34
CA GLY A 46 19.69 4.25 4.13
C GLY A 46 18.86 3.63 2.99
N GLU A 47 18.48 2.37 3.08
CA GLU A 47 17.66 1.66 2.07
C GLU A 47 16.22 1.44 2.55
N GLN A 48 15.25 1.59 1.65
CA GLN A 48 13.87 1.20 1.92
C GLN A 48 13.71 -0.32 1.73
N GLY A 49 13.04 -0.97 2.69
CA GLY A 49 12.66 -2.37 2.57
C GLY A 49 11.57 -2.59 1.52
N TYR A 50 11.44 -3.82 1.04
CA TYR A 50 10.40 -4.23 0.10
C TYR A 50 9.99 -5.69 0.32
N ALA A 51 8.80 -6.06 -0.12
CA ALA A 51 8.41 -7.46 -0.32
C ALA A 51 8.55 -7.82 -1.80
N LEU A 52 9.30 -8.88 -2.11
CA LEU A 52 9.56 -9.38 -3.45
C LEU A 52 8.78 -10.66 -3.69
N ALA A 53 7.95 -10.67 -4.73
CA ALA A 53 7.36 -11.88 -5.27
C ALA A 53 8.43 -12.65 -6.07
N LYS A 54 9.04 -13.67 -5.45
CA LYS A 54 10.09 -14.49 -6.08
C LYS A 54 9.54 -15.44 -7.12
N LYS A 55 8.41 -16.09 -6.81
CA LYS A 55 7.75 -17.05 -7.70
C LYS A 55 6.32 -17.31 -7.21
N VAL A 56 5.35 -16.63 -7.80
CA VAL A 56 3.93 -16.72 -7.41
C VAL A 56 3.05 -17.04 -8.62
N MET A 57 2.04 -17.91 -8.46
CA MET A 57 1.00 -18.10 -9.48
C MET A 57 -0.16 -17.13 -9.29
N TRP A 58 -0.39 -16.77 -8.03
CA TRP A 58 -1.37 -15.79 -7.58
C TRP A 58 -0.85 -15.14 -6.30
N PHE A 59 -1.36 -13.97 -5.96
CA PHE A 59 -1.14 -13.37 -4.66
C PHE A 59 -2.28 -12.47 -4.21
N GLU A 60 -2.31 -12.27 -2.90
CA GLU A 60 -3.11 -11.26 -2.22
C GLU A 60 -2.18 -10.53 -1.23
N VAL A 61 -2.15 -9.20 -1.33
CA VAL A 61 -1.47 -8.33 -0.37
C VAL A 61 -2.46 -7.32 0.17
N LYS A 62 -2.68 -7.32 1.48
CA LYS A 62 -3.63 -6.45 2.17
C LYS A 62 -2.92 -5.47 3.09
N ALA A 63 -3.40 -4.24 3.06
CA ALA A 63 -3.03 -3.14 3.95
C ALA A 63 -4.26 -2.72 4.77
N THR A 64 -4.04 -2.38 6.03
CA THR A 64 -5.08 -1.87 6.93
C THR A 64 -4.64 -0.55 7.54
N TYR A 65 -5.49 0.47 7.44
CA TYR A 65 -5.25 1.78 8.05
C TYR A 65 -6.40 2.18 8.97
N ARG A 66 -6.07 2.34 10.26
CA ARG A 66 -7.06 2.67 11.32
C ARG A 66 -7.06 4.15 11.73
N GLY A 67 -6.36 5.01 10.98
CA GLY A 67 -6.22 6.44 11.30
C GLY A 67 -7.14 7.37 10.50
N ALA A 68 -8.07 6.83 9.71
CA ALA A 68 -8.98 7.64 8.91
C ALA A 68 -10.09 8.27 9.77
N LYS A 69 -10.71 9.34 9.25
CA LYS A 69 -11.72 10.12 9.97
C LYS A 69 -12.98 10.23 9.12
N ALA A 70 -14.13 10.12 9.79
CA ALA A 70 -15.42 10.34 9.15
C ALA A 70 -15.52 11.76 8.56
N GLY A 71 -16.17 11.88 7.40
CA GLY A 71 -16.31 13.11 6.64
C GLY A 71 -15.04 13.54 5.89
N ARG A 72 -14.03 12.68 5.76
CA ARG A 72 -12.80 12.95 4.99
C ARG A 72 -12.70 12.05 3.77
N LYS A 73 -11.88 12.47 2.81
CA LYS A 73 -11.55 11.71 1.61
C LYS A 73 -10.08 11.31 1.65
N TYR A 74 -9.77 10.11 1.20
CA TYR A 74 -8.42 9.57 1.21
C TYR A 74 -8.04 9.03 -0.17
N LYS A 75 -6.77 9.19 -0.54
CA LYS A 75 -6.11 8.41 -1.59
C LYS A 75 -5.43 7.21 -0.94
N VAL A 76 -5.61 6.04 -1.54
CA VAL A 76 -4.87 4.83 -1.16
C VAL A 76 -4.19 4.22 -2.38
N GLY A 77 -3.04 3.59 -2.16
CA GLY A 77 -2.27 2.98 -3.23
C GLY A 77 -1.10 2.16 -2.72
N PHE A 78 -0.38 1.54 -3.66
CA PHE A 78 0.85 0.82 -3.40
C PHE A 78 1.98 1.41 -4.23
N ASN A 79 3.12 1.62 -3.61
CA ASN A 79 4.36 1.90 -4.29
C ASN A 79 5.02 0.57 -4.64
N ILE A 80 5.07 0.25 -5.94
CA ILE A 80 5.61 -1.01 -6.45
C ILE A 80 6.52 -0.76 -7.64
N SER A 81 7.43 -1.69 -7.88
CA SER A 81 8.30 -1.71 -9.07
C SER A 81 8.47 -3.14 -9.58
N LEU A 82 8.87 -3.28 -10.84
CA LEU A 82 9.29 -4.56 -11.41
C LEU A 82 10.81 -4.61 -11.50
N ASP A 83 11.39 -5.76 -11.16
CA ASP A 83 12.78 -6.06 -11.45
C ASP A 83 13.01 -6.18 -12.96
N ARG A 84 14.25 -5.90 -13.39
CA ARG A 84 14.63 -5.93 -14.81
C ARG A 84 14.38 -7.30 -15.47
N ASP A 85 14.44 -8.36 -14.69
CA ASP A 85 14.22 -9.75 -15.11
C ASP A 85 12.84 -10.28 -14.71
N ALA A 86 11.90 -9.41 -14.32
CA ALA A 86 10.52 -9.77 -14.01
C ALA A 86 9.81 -10.40 -15.22
N LYS A 87 9.08 -11.50 -14.98
CA LYS A 87 8.41 -12.31 -16.01
C LYS A 87 7.02 -12.74 -15.55
N GLY A 88 6.18 -13.11 -16.52
CA GLY A 88 4.85 -13.69 -16.27
C GLY A 88 3.70 -12.67 -16.09
N TRP A 89 4.02 -11.37 -16.11
CA TRP A 89 3.05 -10.29 -15.95
C TRP A 89 2.25 -9.96 -17.23
N GLU A 90 2.71 -10.43 -18.39
CA GLU A 90 2.01 -10.25 -19.67
C GLU A 90 0.65 -10.97 -19.68
N GLY A 91 -0.40 -10.21 -19.97
CA GLY A 91 -1.79 -10.63 -19.90
C GLY A 91 -2.26 -10.95 -18.48
N SER A 92 -1.52 -10.55 -17.44
CA SER A 92 -1.81 -10.83 -16.03
C SER A 92 -2.11 -9.54 -15.27
N PRO A 93 -3.34 -9.02 -15.33
CA PRO A 93 -3.67 -7.78 -14.66
C PRO A 93 -3.68 -7.94 -13.14
N VAL A 94 -3.13 -6.94 -12.45
CA VAL A 94 -3.27 -6.81 -11.00
C VAL A 94 -4.48 -5.93 -10.72
N PHE A 95 -5.27 -6.27 -9.70
CA PHE A 95 -6.38 -5.47 -9.25
C PHE A 95 -6.05 -4.84 -7.91
N MET A 96 -6.35 -3.55 -7.76
CA MET A 96 -6.39 -2.89 -6.47
C MET A 96 -7.84 -2.77 -6.03
N MET A 97 -8.14 -3.17 -4.80
CA MET A 97 -9.48 -3.07 -4.23
C MET A 97 -9.42 -2.33 -2.89
N THR A 98 -10.47 -1.60 -2.53
CA THR A 98 -10.54 -0.81 -1.30
C THR A 98 -11.97 -0.80 -0.75
N THR A 99 -12.11 -0.92 0.57
CA THR A 99 -13.36 -0.77 1.34
C THR A 99 -13.13 0.11 2.58
N VAL A 100 -14.22 0.67 3.12
CA VAL A 100 -14.25 1.42 4.37
C VAL A 100 -15.07 0.66 5.40
N GLY A 101 -14.48 0.35 6.54
CA GLY A 101 -15.09 -0.41 7.61
C GLY A 101 -15.50 -1.82 7.18
N PHE A 102 -16.60 -2.32 7.74
CA PHE A 102 -17.21 -3.60 7.38
C PHE A 102 -18.19 -3.49 6.20
N SER A 103 -17.95 -2.57 5.27
CA SER A 103 -18.81 -2.42 4.09
C SER A 103 -18.57 -3.53 3.08
N ASP A 104 -19.65 -4.09 2.53
CA ASP A 104 -19.62 -4.97 1.35
C ASP A 104 -19.34 -4.18 0.06
N ASP A 105 -19.47 -2.85 0.10
CA ASP A 105 -19.12 -1.98 -1.02
C ASP A 105 -17.61 -1.86 -1.17
N TYR A 106 -17.09 -2.28 -2.32
CA TYR A 106 -15.69 -2.12 -2.69
C TYR A 106 -15.53 -1.23 -3.92
N THR A 107 -14.54 -0.35 -3.87
CA THR A 107 -14.04 0.34 -5.05
C THR A 107 -12.82 -0.41 -5.55
N TRP A 108 -12.72 -0.63 -6.87
CA TRP A 108 -11.60 -1.35 -7.45
C TRP A 108 -11.04 -0.65 -8.70
N ARG A 109 -9.79 -0.98 -9.04
CA ARG A 109 -9.12 -0.55 -10.25
C ARG A 109 -8.23 -1.66 -10.79
N LYS A 110 -8.19 -1.80 -12.11
CA LYS A 110 -7.25 -2.66 -12.82
C LYS A 110 -5.93 -1.91 -13.02
N LEU A 111 -4.82 -2.52 -12.60
CA LEU A 111 -3.45 -2.07 -12.79
C LEU A 111 -2.81 -2.95 -13.87
N SER A 112 -2.39 -2.34 -14.98
CA SER A 112 -1.52 -3.02 -15.94
C SER A 112 -0.07 -2.83 -15.51
N LEU A 113 0.65 -3.94 -15.32
CA LEU A 113 2.09 -3.94 -15.06
C LEU A 113 2.91 -4.10 -16.35
N GLU A 114 2.24 -4.21 -17.51
CA GLU A 114 2.90 -4.31 -18.80
C GLU A 114 3.60 -2.99 -19.15
N HIS A 115 4.88 -3.05 -19.50
CA HIS A 115 5.69 -1.91 -19.96
C HIS A 115 5.84 -0.75 -18.96
N LYS A 116 5.62 -0.98 -17.65
CA LYS A 116 5.83 0.02 -16.61
C LYS A 116 7.15 -0.22 -15.89
N ASP A 117 8.11 0.68 -16.08
CA ASP A 117 9.32 0.74 -15.24
C ASP A 117 8.99 1.16 -13.79
N ASN A 118 7.91 1.94 -13.61
CA ASN A 118 7.32 2.32 -12.32
C ASN A 118 5.81 2.56 -12.46
N LEU A 119 5.01 2.29 -11.42
CA LEU A 119 3.61 2.74 -11.37
C LEU A 119 3.53 4.26 -11.21
N SER A 120 2.62 4.92 -11.95
CA SER A 120 2.40 6.36 -11.85
C SER A 120 1.42 6.69 -10.73
N MET A 121 1.33 7.97 -10.34
CA MET A 121 0.29 8.46 -9.43
C MET A 121 -1.16 8.17 -9.92
N ASP A 122 -1.34 7.69 -11.15
CA ASP A 122 -2.65 7.33 -11.72
C ASP A 122 -3.13 5.94 -11.29
N ASP A 123 -2.38 5.21 -10.47
CA ASP A 123 -2.74 3.87 -10.00
C ASP A 123 -3.40 3.89 -8.59
N VAL A 124 -3.86 5.06 -8.12
CA VAL A 124 -4.48 5.26 -6.79
C VAL A 124 -6.02 5.20 -6.79
N ILE A 125 -6.62 4.76 -5.69
CA ILE A 125 -8.07 4.85 -5.48
C ILE A 125 -8.36 5.99 -4.51
N GLU A 126 -9.30 6.86 -4.87
CA GLU A 126 -9.86 7.86 -3.97
C GLU A 126 -11.14 7.32 -3.34
N ILE A 127 -11.22 7.35 -2.00
CA ILE A 127 -12.38 6.83 -1.26
C ILE A 127 -12.87 7.83 -0.20
N PRO A 128 -14.16 8.20 -0.20
CA PRO A 128 -14.75 8.97 0.88
C PRO A 128 -15.03 8.07 2.09
N VAL A 129 -14.75 8.59 3.29
CA VAL A 129 -15.02 7.91 4.56
C VAL A 129 -16.23 8.55 5.22
N SER A 130 -17.40 7.95 5.05
CA SER A 130 -18.66 8.38 5.68
C SER A 130 -19.14 7.41 6.78
N ALA A 131 -18.51 6.25 6.92
CA ALA A 131 -18.92 5.18 7.80
C ALA A 131 -18.60 5.44 9.29
N ARG A 132 -19.33 4.75 10.18
CA ARG A 132 -19.06 4.73 11.63
C ARG A 132 -17.72 4.08 11.94
N ASP A 133 -17.42 2.96 11.27
CA ASP A 133 -16.07 2.40 11.22
C ASP A 133 -15.30 3.06 10.08
N THR A 134 -14.18 3.68 10.43
CA THR A 134 -13.34 4.46 9.50
C THR A 134 -12.14 3.66 9.01
N THR A 135 -12.01 2.39 9.39
CA THR A 135 -10.89 1.53 8.99
C THR A 135 -10.85 1.40 7.47
N LEU A 136 -9.75 1.81 6.84
CA LEU A 136 -9.52 1.57 5.42
C LEU A 136 -8.86 0.20 5.25
N GLN A 137 -9.45 -0.65 4.43
CA GLN A 137 -8.84 -1.91 4.00
C GLN A 137 -8.67 -1.87 2.50
N PHE A 138 -7.46 -2.14 2.03
CA PHE A 138 -7.17 -2.17 0.61
C PHE A 138 -6.08 -3.17 0.29
N GLY A 139 -6.07 -3.66 -0.95
CA GLY A 139 -5.13 -4.70 -1.32
C GLY A 139 -4.87 -4.80 -2.81
N LEU A 140 -3.77 -5.49 -3.15
CA LEU A 140 -3.39 -5.90 -4.49
C LEU A 140 -3.70 -7.39 -4.68
N TYR A 141 -4.26 -7.71 -5.83
CA TYR A 141 -4.72 -9.04 -6.18
C TYR A 141 -4.29 -9.40 -7.59
N GLU A 142 -3.63 -10.53 -7.75
CA GLU A 142 -3.57 -11.24 -9.02
C GLU A 142 -3.91 -12.69 -8.70
N ILE A 143 -5.11 -13.13 -9.06
CA ILE A 143 -5.62 -14.44 -8.61
C ILE A 143 -6.24 -15.28 -9.74
N TRP A 144 -6.18 -14.82 -10.99
CA TRP A 144 -7.00 -15.37 -12.08
C TRP A 144 -6.21 -16.10 -13.16
N ASN A 145 -4.97 -15.68 -13.48
CA ASN A 145 -4.31 -16.20 -14.67
C ASN A 145 -3.59 -17.54 -14.44
N GLY A 146 -3.22 -17.88 -13.21
CA GLY A 146 -2.51 -19.12 -12.87
C GLY A 146 -1.08 -19.24 -13.44
N LYS A 147 -0.61 -18.26 -14.21
CA LYS A 147 0.77 -18.19 -14.71
C LYS A 147 1.74 -17.89 -13.57
N TRP A 148 2.91 -18.52 -13.59
CA TRP A 148 4.01 -18.17 -12.69
C TRP A 148 4.58 -16.78 -13.01
N LYS A 149 4.82 -16.00 -11.96
CA LYS A 149 5.30 -14.61 -12.03
C LYS A 149 6.40 -14.37 -11.01
N ASN A 150 7.31 -13.45 -11.32
CA ASN A 150 8.38 -13.05 -10.42
C ASN A 150 8.73 -11.57 -10.58
N GLY A 151 9.57 -11.06 -9.67
CA GLY A 151 10.21 -9.76 -9.81
C GLY A 151 9.35 -8.56 -9.42
N LEU A 152 8.12 -8.76 -8.90
CA LEU A 152 7.32 -7.67 -8.36
C LEU A 152 7.82 -7.30 -6.95
N ARG A 153 8.21 -6.04 -6.76
CA ARG A 153 8.56 -5.46 -5.48
C ARG A 153 7.46 -4.54 -4.98
N ILE A 154 7.06 -4.73 -3.73
CA ILE A 154 6.14 -3.85 -3.00
C ILE A 154 6.95 -3.11 -1.94
N HIS A 155 7.18 -1.81 -2.16
CA HIS A 155 7.97 -0.96 -1.27
C HIS A 155 7.18 -0.52 -0.05
N HIS A 156 5.91 -0.13 -0.24
CA HIS A 156 4.97 0.19 0.82
C HIS A 156 3.56 0.38 0.24
N ALA A 157 2.55 0.27 1.09
CA ALA A 157 1.25 0.86 0.81
C ALA A 157 1.21 2.28 1.38
N PHE A 158 0.36 3.16 0.83
CA PHE A 158 0.22 4.52 1.33
C PHE A 158 -1.23 4.96 1.44
N VAL A 159 -1.47 5.88 2.37
CA VAL A 159 -2.74 6.55 2.58
C VAL A 159 -2.49 8.04 2.72
N THR A 160 -3.13 8.84 1.87
CA THR A 160 -3.00 10.31 1.87
C THR A 160 -4.36 10.94 2.06
N GLN A 161 -4.51 11.79 3.09
CA GLN A 161 -5.75 12.56 3.26
C GLN A 161 -5.81 13.71 2.25
N LEU A 162 -6.97 13.87 1.61
CA LEU A 162 -7.30 14.97 0.70
C LEU A 162 -7.97 16.16 1.40
#